data_AF-A0A7L2LCJ7-F1
#
_entry.id   AF-A0A7L2LCJ7-F1
#
_cell.length_a   1.000
_cell.length_b   1.000
_cell.length_c   1.000
_cell.angle_alpha   90.00
_cell.angle_beta   90.00
_cell.angle_gamma   90.00
#
_symmetry.space_group_name_H-M   'P 1'
#
loop_
_entity.id
_entity.type
_entity.pdbx_description
1 polymer ?
#
loop_
_entity_poly.entity_id
_entity_poly.type
_entity_poly.pdbx_seq_one_letter_code
_entity_poly.pdbx_strand_id
1 'polypeptide(L)'
;SQVSFEEESQNPPAVGHWKPLMPSKGDKEEPEGGCQDAGGVHEPHSTEQLNVSRLRSSSVEIREKGSEFLRDELHKAQKELKLKDKECERLSKVREQLEQELEELTASLFEEAHKMVREANTKQAAAEKQLREARGKIDMLQAEVTALKTLVITSTPSSPNRELHPQLQSPSKAGFRKGHGRNKSTSSAMVSAASHSVAPEPVSRECKEVDSILFAEFQAWKESPTLDKSCSFLDRIYREDVGPCLDFTKQELSELVRVAVEQNTLTIEPVAPQTVPVGKVAAEECGGPKKCALSGLPRTCKHRIMLGDSGSYYYISPSCRARITAVCNFFTYIRYIQQGLVRQDVELMYWEVMRLRREMSLAKLGFYPSEM
;
A
#
# COMPACT_ATOMS: atom_id res chain seq x y z
N SER A 1 38.10 -10.83 -31.06
CA SER A 1 38.56 -9.66 -30.30
C SER A 1 37.95 -9.71 -28.92
N GLN A 2 38.79 -10.05 -27.93
CA GLN A 2 38.48 -10.03 -26.50
C GLN A 2 38.45 -8.57 -26.02
N VAL A 3 37.46 -8.21 -25.21
CA VAL A 3 37.47 -7.08 -24.28
C VAL A 3 36.63 -7.53 -23.08
N SER A 4 37.25 -8.12 -22.05
CA SER A 4 37.71 -7.46 -20.81
C SER A 4 36.55 -7.02 -19.91
N PHE A 5 36.21 -7.91 -18.96
CA PHE A 5 35.37 -7.64 -17.79
C PHE A 5 36.25 -6.92 -16.76
N GLU A 6 35.91 -5.69 -16.39
CA GLU A 6 36.45 -5.04 -15.18
C GLU A 6 35.44 -5.23 -14.04
N GLU A 7 35.93 -5.86 -12.99
CA GLU A 7 35.23 -6.23 -11.77
C GLU A 7 35.38 -5.09 -10.76
N GLU A 8 34.36 -4.23 -10.62
CA GLU A 8 34.36 -3.17 -9.62
C GLU A 8 33.68 -3.67 -8.33
N SER A 9 34.52 -3.98 -7.35
CA SER A 9 34.12 -4.38 -5.99
C SER A 9 33.35 -3.26 -5.28
N GLN A 10 32.07 -3.49 -5.00
CA GLN A 10 31.25 -2.62 -4.15
C GLN A 10 31.46 -2.97 -2.66
N ASN A 11 32.12 -2.07 -1.93
CA ASN A 11 32.09 -2.03 -0.47
C ASN A 11 30.68 -1.61 0.03
N PRO A 12 30.18 -2.18 1.14
CA PRO A 12 28.90 -1.76 1.72
C PRO A 12 29.01 -0.39 2.42
N PRO A 13 27.94 0.43 2.43
CA PRO A 13 27.97 1.72 3.12
C PRO A 13 27.93 1.52 4.64
N ALA A 14 28.80 2.27 5.32
CA ALA A 14 28.97 2.25 6.78
C ALA A 14 27.71 2.71 7.52
N VAL A 15 27.30 1.91 8.50
CA VAL A 15 26.24 2.19 9.47
C VAL A 15 26.59 3.45 10.27
N GLY A 16 25.68 4.43 10.25
CA GLY A 16 25.82 5.70 10.95
C GLY A 16 26.01 5.52 12.46
N HIS A 17 27.20 5.92 12.93
CA HIS A 17 27.53 6.02 14.35
C HIS A 17 26.72 7.16 15.00
N TRP A 18 25.90 6.84 16.00
CA TRP A 18 25.25 7.80 16.88
C TRP A 18 26.29 8.34 17.86
N LYS A 19 26.57 9.65 17.80
CA LYS A 19 27.42 10.35 18.79
C LYS A 19 26.58 10.80 19.99
N PRO A 20 26.96 10.47 21.24
CA PRO A 20 26.37 11.08 22.42
C PRO A 20 26.79 12.56 22.54
N LEU A 21 25.81 13.47 22.63
CA LEU A 21 26.06 14.87 23.02
C LEU A 21 26.46 14.91 24.49
N MET A 22 27.65 15.46 24.76
CA MET A 22 28.15 15.78 26.09
C MET A 22 27.62 17.14 26.57
N PRO A 23 27.54 17.39 27.90
CA PRO A 23 26.92 18.59 28.47
C PRO A 23 27.82 19.83 28.32
N SER A 24 27.20 20.98 28.01
CA SER A 24 27.84 22.29 27.90
C SER A 24 28.62 22.69 29.16
N LYS A 25 29.88 23.10 28.96
CA LYS A 25 30.69 23.85 29.92
C LYS A 25 29.99 25.17 30.26
N GLY A 26 29.83 25.44 31.55
CA GLY A 26 29.49 26.78 32.04
C GLY A 26 30.73 27.67 31.99
N ASP A 27 30.62 28.79 31.29
CA ASP A 27 31.58 29.88 31.36
C ASP A 27 31.42 30.61 32.70
N LYS A 28 32.54 30.79 33.39
CA LYS A 28 32.64 31.54 34.64
C LYS A 28 33.59 32.70 34.36
N GLU A 29 33.03 33.90 34.25
CA GLU A 29 33.79 35.15 34.18
C GLU A 29 34.52 35.38 35.52
N GLU A 30 35.83 35.66 35.42
CA GLU A 30 36.66 36.22 36.49
C GLU A 30 36.89 37.73 36.18
N PRO A 31 37.01 38.61 37.19
CA PRO A 31 37.16 40.05 36.99
C PRO A 31 38.64 40.49 36.88
N GLU A 32 38.89 41.51 36.05
CA GLU A 32 40.17 42.25 36.01
C GLU A 32 40.26 43.32 37.12
N GLY A 33 41.43 43.40 37.75
CA GLY A 33 42.26 44.60 37.80
C GLY A 33 41.93 45.75 38.76
N GLY A 34 42.82 45.99 39.73
CA GLY A 34 42.94 47.32 40.37
C GLY A 34 43.70 47.34 41.70
N CYS A 35 45.03 47.38 41.66
CA CYS A 35 45.88 47.71 42.81
C CYS A 35 45.95 49.23 43.01
N GLN A 36 45.68 49.72 44.23
CA GLN A 36 46.32 50.91 44.79
C GLN A 36 46.49 50.73 46.31
N ASP A 37 47.68 51.07 46.78
CA ASP A 37 48.15 51.00 48.16
C ASP A 37 48.00 52.37 48.85
N ALA A 38 47.67 52.37 50.15
CA ALA A 38 48.28 53.21 51.19
C ALA A 38 47.46 53.21 52.50
N GLY A 39 48.12 52.93 53.62
CA GLY A 39 47.85 53.62 54.89
C GLY A 39 47.46 52.78 56.11
N GLY A 40 48.46 52.19 56.79
CA GLY A 40 48.71 52.38 58.23
C GLY A 40 47.71 51.94 59.33
N VAL A 41 48.28 51.18 60.28
CA VAL A 41 48.14 51.28 61.76
C VAL A 41 47.32 50.18 62.50
N HIS A 42 48.08 49.41 63.30
CA HIS A 42 47.80 48.67 64.55
C HIS A 42 46.86 47.44 64.61
N GLU A 43 47.44 46.40 65.23
CA GLU A 43 46.91 45.09 65.69
C GLU A 43 45.55 45.09 66.42
N PRO A 44 44.80 43.97 66.36
CA PRO A 44 44.94 42.92 67.38
C PRO A 44 44.87 41.47 66.82
N HIS A 45 45.97 40.72 66.84
CA HIS A 45 46.10 39.37 66.26
C HIS A 45 45.26 38.29 66.95
N SER A 46 44.70 38.51 68.15
CA SER A 46 43.93 37.48 68.87
C SER A 46 42.49 37.31 68.37
N THR A 47 41.86 38.39 67.87
CA THR A 47 40.46 38.36 67.42
C THR A 47 40.33 37.87 65.98
N GLU A 48 41.33 38.19 65.15
CA GLU A 48 41.40 37.73 63.76
C GLU A 48 41.67 36.23 63.65
N GLN A 49 42.52 35.66 64.50
CA GLN A 49 42.81 34.21 64.50
C GLN A 49 41.58 33.35 64.85
N LEU A 50 40.73 33.81 65.77
CA LEU A 50 39.47 33.14 66.12
C LEU A 50 38.44 33.24 65.00
N ASN A 51 38.39 34.38 64.30
CA ASN A 51 37.48 34.60 63.17
C ASN A 51 37.90 33.77 61.93
N VAL A 52 39.21 33.68 61.66
CA VAL A 52 39.78 32.82 60.61
C VAL A 52 39.56 31.34 60.92
N SER A 53 39.67 30.91 62.18
CA SER A 53 39.40 29.52 62.58
C SER A 53 37.92 29.16 62.45
N ARG A 54 37.01 30.08 62.79
CA ARG A 54 35.56 29.94 62.58
C ARG A 54 35.16 29.90 61.11
N LEU A 55 35.76 30.76 60.27
CA LEU A 55 35.53 30.77 58.82
C LEU A 55 36.07 29.51 58.13
N ARG A 56 37.23 29.00 58.58
CA ARG A 56 37.78 27.72 58.12
C ARG A 56 36.89 26.55 58.53
N SER A 57 36.36 26.54 59.76
CA SER A 57 35.42 25.50 60.23
C SER A 57 34.12 25.51 59.43
N SER A 58 33.55 26.70 59.19
CA SER A 58 32.34 26.88 58.35
C SER A 58 32.56 26.41 56.90
N SER A 59 33.73 26.71 56.30
CA SER A 59 34.08 26.24 54.95
C SER A 59 34.27 24.72 54.88
N VAL A 60 34.81 24.09 55.93
CA VAL A 60 34.92 22.63 56.03
C VAL A 60 33.53 22.00 56.14
N GLU A 61 32.66 22.53 57.00
CA GLU A 61 31.28 22.03 57.17
C GLU A 61 30.43 22.17 55.90
N ILE A 62 30.58 23.26 55.14
CA ILE A 62 29.88 23.44 53.86
C ILE A 62 30.36 22.43 52.81
N ARG A 63 31.67 22.16 52.74
CA ARG A 63 32.22 21.15 51.83
C ARG A 63 31.81 19.74 52.23
N GLU A 64 31.76 19.45 53.53
CA GLU A 64 31.33 18.16 54.05
C GLU A 64 29.85 17.90 53.73
N LYS A 65 28.96 18.86 54.02
CA LYS A 65 27.54 18.78 53.65
C LYS A 65 27.32 18.72 52.13
N GLY A 66 28.10 19.47 51.36
CA GLY A 66 28.08 19.39 49.90
C GLY A 66 28.53 18.03 49.38
N SER A 67 29.53 17.41 50.02
CA SER A 67 30.01 16.07 49.68
C SER A 67 29.03 14.97 50.07
N GLU A 68 28.25 15.16 51.14
CA GLU A 68 27.14 14.27 51.51
C GLU A 68 26.02 14.34 50.49
N PHE A 69 25.59 15.55 50.13
CA PHE A 69 24.56 15.75 49.11
C PHE A 69 24.94 15.15 47.76
N LEU A 70 26.19 15.36 47.31
CA LEU A 70 26.70 14.76 46.06
C LEU A 70 26.75 13.22 46.13
N ARG A 71 27.07 12.64 47.29
CA ARG A 71 27.05 11.18 47.47
C ARG A 71 25.63 10.62 47.41
N ASP A 72 24.66 11.30 48.03
CA ASP A 72 23.26 10.88 48.00
C ASP A 72 22.67 10.97 46.60
N GLU A 73 22.93 12.06 45.87
CA GLU A 73 22.44 12.21 44.49
C GLU A 73 23.12 11.21 43.54
N LEU A 74 24.41 10.91 43.74
CA LEU A 74 25.11 9.84 43.02
C LEU A 74 24.46 8.47 43.29
N HIS A 75 24.14 8.16 44.55
CA HIS A 75 23.50 6.90 44.90
C HIS A 75 22.11 6.76 44.29
N LYS A 76 21.34 7.85 44.28
CA LYS A 76 20.03 7.92 43.63
C LYS A 76 20.13 7.72 42.12
N ALA A 77 21.08 8.38 41.45
CA ALA A 77 21.34 8.20 40.03
C ALA A 77 21.76 6.76 39.70
N GLN A 78 22.61 6.13 40.52
CA GLN A 78 23.00 4.72 40.36
C GLN A 78 21.81 3.76 40.49
N LYS A 79 20.89 4.02 41.43
CA LYS A 79 19.69 3.20 41.62
C LYS A 79 18.73 3.33 40.44
N GLU A 80 18.54 4.54 39.92
CA GLU A 80 17.73 4.78 38.72
C GLU A 80 18.34 4.09 37.49
N LEU A 81 19.66 4.24 37.29
CA LEU A 81 20.37 3.58 36.20
C LEU A 81 20.17 2.05 36.24
N LYS A 82 20.34 1.44 37.42
CA LYS A 82 20.14 -0.01 37.58
C LYS A 82 18.69 -0.45 37.29
N LEU A 83 17.71 0.41 37.53
CA LEU A 83 16.32 0.12 37.18
C LEU A 83 16.08 0.24 35.68
N LYS A 84 16.71 1.22 35.02
CA LYS A 84 16.69 1.37 33.57
C LYS A 84 17.40 0.19 32.87
N ASP A 85 18.53 -0.26 33.38
CA ASP A 85 19.27 -1.42 32.85
C ASP A 85 18.40 -2.68 32.83
N LYS A 86 17.65 -2.95 33.92
CA LYS A 86 16.71 -4.07 34.00
C LYS A 86 15.58 -3.97 32.97
N GLU A 87 15.08 -2.76 32.74
CA GLU A 87 14.04 -2.53 31.73
C GLU A 87 14.62 -2.70 30.32
N CYS A 88 15.85 -2.24 30.07
CA CYS A 88 16.56 -2.49 28.82
C CYS A 88 16.78 -3.99 28.57
N GLU A 89 17.18 -4.76 29.57
CA GLU A 89 17.29 -6.22 29.47
C GLU A 89 15.94 -6.88 29.15
N ARG A 90 14.86 -6.42 29.80
CA ARG A 90 13.50 -6.92 29.53
C ARG A 90 13.09 -6.62 28.09
N LEU A 91 13.34 -5.40 27.61
CA LEU A 91 13.04 -5.00 26.23
C LEU A 91 13.92 -5.74 25.21
N SER A 92 15.19 -6.02 25.51
CA SER A 92 16.06 -6.83 24.63
C SER A 92 15.50 -8.23 24.42
N LYS A 93 15.02 -8.87 25.49
CA LYS A 93 14.39 -10.22 25.40
C LYS A 93 13.13 -10.20 24.55
N VAL A 94 12.30 -9.17 24.69
CA VAL A 94 11.09 -9.03 23.87
C VAL A 94 11.47 -8.81 22.40
N ARG A 95 12.49 -7.99 22.12
CA ARG A 95 13.00 -7.79 20.75
C ARG A 95 13.47 -9.12 20.15
N GLU A 96 14.30 -9.88 20.87
CA GLU A 96 14.84 -11.16 20.41
C GLU A 96 13.71 -12.18 20.12
N GLN A 97 12.66 -12.23 20.96
CA GLN A 97 11.50 -13.07 20.72
C GLN A 97 10.74 -12.67 19.45
N LEU A 98 10.52 -11.37 19.25
CA LEU A 98 9.85 -10.87 18.06
C LEU A 98 10.69 -11.09 16.79
N GLU A 99 12.01 -10.95 16.88
CA GLU A 99 12.93 -11.27 15.78
C GLU A 99 12.83 -12.75 15.40
N GLN A 100 12.80 -13.65 16.38
CA GLN A 100 12.63 -15.08 16.13
C GLN A 100 11.27 -15.42 15.50
N GLU A 101 10.17 -14.88 16.04
CA GLU A 101 8.83 -15.09 15.47
C GLU A 101 8.73 -14.57 14.03
N LEU A 102 9.42 -13.46 13.74
CA LEU A 102 9.47 -12.88 12.39
C LEU A 102 10.28 -13.76 11.43
N GLU A 103 11.41 -14.31 11.88
CA GLU A 103 12.20 -15.26 11.10
C GLU A 103 11.40 -16.54 10.77
N GLU A 104 10.71 -17.12 11.77
CA GLU A 104 9.88 -18.31 11.59
C GLU A 104 8.72 -18.06 10.63
N LEU A 105 8.03 -16.92 10.78
CA LEU A 105 6.96 -16.53 9.86
C LEU A 105 7.50 -16.33 8.45
N THR A 106 8.65 -15.68 8.31
CA THR A 106 9.28 -15.43 7.01
C THR A 106 9.64 -16.74 6.32
N ALA A 107 10.23 -17.70 7.03
CA ALA A 107 10.54 -19.03 6.51
C ALA A 107 9.27 -19.76 6.02
N SER A 108 8.21 -19.76 6.84
CA SER A 108 6.92 -20.37 6.50
C SER A 108 6.28 -19.76 5.24
N LEU A 109 6.34 -18.43 5.10
CA LEU A 109 5.83 -17.74 3.91
C LEU A 109 6.61 -18.11 2.64
N PHE A 110 7.93 -18.25 2.72
CA PHE A 110 8.74 -18.70 1.59
C PHE A 110 8.41 -20.14 1.19
N GLU A 111 8.25 -21.04 2.17
CA GLU A 111 7.87 -22.44 1.90
C GLU A 111 6.49 -22.53 1.22
N GLU A 112 5.50 -21.78 1.70
CA GLU A 112 4.17 -21.78 1.10
C GLU A 112 4.18 -21.15 -0.30
N ALA A 113 4.93 -20.07 -0.52
CA ALA A 113 5.12 -19.50 -1.85
C ALA A 113 5.76 -20.50 -2.83
N HIS A 114 6.83 -21.20 -2.41
CA HIS A 114 7.45 -22.25 -3.22
C HIS A 114 6.52 -23.43 -3.50
N LYS A 115 5.66 -23.79 -2.55
CA LYS A 115 4.63 -24.81 -2.74
C LYS A 115 3.59 -24.37 -3.78
N MET A 116 3.05 -23.16 -3.68
CA MET A 116 2.08 -22.62 -4.65
C MET A 116 2.66 -22.59 -6.08
N VAL A 117 3.92 -22.18 -6.23
CA VAL A 117 4.62 -22.16 -7.53
C VAL A 117 4.78 -23.58 -8.09
N ARG A 118 5.18 -24.56 -7.25
CA ARG A 118 5.30 -25.96 -7.69
C ARG A 118 3.96 -26.54 -8.13
N GLU A 119 2.90 -26.26 -7.39
CA GLU A 119 1.54 -26.71 -7.75
C GLU A 119 1.07 -26.09 -9.07
N ALA A 120 1.31 -24.80 -9.27
CA ALA A 120 0.99 -24.10 -10.52
C ALA A 120 1.76 -24.71 -11.71
N ASN A 121 3.07 -24.93 -11.56
CA ASN A 121 3.90 -25.53 -12.60
C ASN A 121 3.46 -26.96 -12.93
N THR A 122 3.08 -27.74 -11.92
CA THR A 122 2.58 -29.12 -12.12
C THR A 122 1.26 -29.12 -12.88
N LYS A 123 0.33 -28.22 -12.52
CA LYS A 123 -0.94 -28.04 -13.22
C LYS A 123 -0.73 -27.57 -14.66
N GLN A 124 0.19 -26.63 -14.88
CA GLN A 124 0.55 -26.15 -16.21
C GLN A 124 1.11 -27.28 -17.08
N ALA A 125 2.07 -28.05 -16.57
CA ALA A 125 2.66 -29.18 -17.30
C ALA A 125 1.61 -30.24 -17.68
N ALA A 126 0.65 -30.52 -16.79
CA ALA A 126 -0.45 -31.43 -17.07
C ALA A 126 -1.37 -30.90 -18.18
N ALA A 127 -1.74 -29.62 -18.13
CA ALA A 127 -2.58 -28.97 -19.14
C ALA A 127 -1.88 -28.91 -20.51
N GLU A 128 -0.60 -28.57 -20.54
CA GLU A 128 0.21 -28.55 -21.76
C GLU A 128 0.33 -29.94 -22.41
N LYS A 129 0.48 -30.99 -21.59
CA LYS A 129 0.48 -32.37 -22.07
C LYS A 129 -0.86 -32.73 -22.72
N GLN A 130 -1.98 -32.45 -22.05
CA GLN A 130 -3.32 -32.71 -22.59
C GLN A 130 -3.57 -31.94 -23.90
N LEU A 131 -3.13 -30.69 -23.97
CA LEU A 131 -3.23 -29.86 -25.16
C LEU A 131 -2.40 -30.43 -26.32
N ARG A 132 -1.21 -30.97 -26.05
CA ARG A 132 -0.39 -31.66 -27.06
C ARG A 132 -1.07 -32.92 -27.58
N GLU A 133 -1.66 -33.72 -26.70
CA GLU A 133 -2.42 -34.92 -27.08
C GLU A 133 -3.66 -34.58 -27.91
N ALA A 134 -4.41 -33.53 -27.53
CA ALA A 134 -5.56 -33.06 -28.27
C ALA A 134 -5.18 -32.53 -29.67
N ARG A 135 -4.07 -31.78 -29.78
CA ARG A 135 -3.54 -31.33 -31.07
C ARG A 135 -3.19 -32.51 -31.98
N GLY A 136 -2.51 -33.54 -31.46
CA GLY A 136 -2.21 -34.75 -32.24
C GLY A 136 -3.46 -35.47 -32.77
N LYS A 137 -4.56 -35.48 -31.99
CA LYS A 137 -5.85 -36.01 -32.45
C LYS A 137 -6.45 -35.15 -33.57
N ILE A 138 -6.36 -33.82 -33.47
CA ILE A 138 -6.83 -32.91 -34.52
C ILE A 138 -6.06 -33.14 -35.82
N ASP A 139 -4.73 -33.27 -35.75
CA ASP A 139 -3.88 -33.49 -36.92
C ASP A 139 -4.22 -34.81 -37.62
N MET A 140 -4.42 -35.89 -36.85
CA MET A 140 -4.88 -37.19 -37.36
C MET A 140 -6.24 -37.08 -38.07
N LEU A 141 -7.23 -36.46 -37.42
CA LEU A 141 -8.56 -36.27 -37.99
C LEU A 141 -8.53 -35.38 -39.24
N GLN A 142 -7.70 -34.35 -39.27
CA GLN A 142 -7.51 -33.50 -40.45
C GLN A 142 -6.91 -34.29 -41.61
N ALA A 143 -5.94 -35.17 -41.36
CA ALA A 143 -5.38 -36.06 -42.38
C ALA A 143 -6.43 -37.02 -42.93
N GLU A 144 -7.25 -37.65 -42.07
CA GLU A 144 -8.36 -38.52 -42.48
C GLU A 144 -9.39 -37.78 -43.34
N VAL A 145 -9.84 -36.60 -42.90
CA VAL A 145 -10.78 -35.76 -43.66
C VAL A 145 -10.21 -35.38 -45.02
N THR A 146 -8.91 -35.08 -45.09
CA THR A 146 -8.24 -34.73 -46.35
C THR A 146 -8.16 -35.92 -47.30
N ALA A 147 -7.85 -37.11 -46.78
CA ALA A 147 -7.87 -38.35 -47.56
C ALA A 147 -9.28 -38.67 -48.07
N LEU A 148 -10.31 -38.58 -47.20
CA LEU A 148 -11.71 -38.76 -47.56
C LEU A 148 -12.18 -37.78 -48.65
N LYS A 149 -11.83 -36.49 -48.53
CA LYS A 149 -12.13 -35.48 -49.56
C LYS A 149 -11.50 -35.84 -50.91
N THR A 150 -10.25 -36.29 -50.91
CA THR A 150 -9.54 -36.70 -52.12
C THR A 150 -10.22 -37.91 -52.77
N LEU A 151 -10.61 -38.90 -51.96
CA LEU A 151 -11.31 -40.10 -52.43
C LEU A 151 -12.66 -39.75 -53.05
N VAL A 152 -13.42 -38.83 -52.45
CA VAL A 152 -14.69 -38.32 -53.03
C VAL A 152 -14.45 -37.60 -54.35
N ILE A 153 -13.47 -36.68 -54.43
CA ILE A 153 -13.16 -35.94 -55.65
C ILE A 153 -12.73 -36.87 -56.80
N THR A 154 -11.94 -37.90 -56.49
CA THR A 154 -11.45 -38.87 -57.49
C THR A 154 -12.52 -39.88 -57.93
N SER A 155 -13.48 -40.22 -57.06
CA SER A 155 -14.56 -41.16 -57.37
C SER A 155 -15.70 -40.56 -58.19
N THR A 156 -15.82 -39.22 -58.21
CA THR A 156 -16.78 -38.50 -59.07
C THR A 156 -16.05 -37.40 -59.85
N PRO A 157 -15.42 -37.70 -61.00
CA PRO A 157 -14.84 -36.66 -61.83
C PRO A 157 -15.97 -35.99 -62.61
N SER A 158 -16.68 -35.03 -62.02
CA SER A 158 -17.70 -34.29 -62.76
C SER A 158 -17.93 -32.90 -62.18
N SER A 159 -17.40 -31.92 -62.91
CA SER A 159 -18.14 -30.70 -63.23
C SER A 159 -19.62 -31.05 -63.45
N PRO A 160 -20.58 -30.35 -62.82
CA PRO A 160 -21.98 -30.68 -63.00
C PRO A 160 -22.36 -30.43 -64.46
N ASN A 161 -22.85 -31.48 -65.12
CA ASN A 161 -23.34 -31.44 -66.49
C ASN A 161 -24.47 -30.39 -66.59
N ARG A 162 -24.19 -29.25 -67.25
CA ARG A 162 -25.12 -28.12 -67.38
C ARG A 162 -26.30 -28.39 -68.33
N GLU A 163 -26.30 -29.52 -69.03
CA GLU A 163 -27.27 -29.81 -70.09
C GLU A 163 -28.53 -30.55 -69.61
N LEU A 164 -28.53 -31.10 -68.38
CA LEU A 164 -29.67 -31.88 -67.85
C LEU A 164 -30.53 -31.15 -66.81
N HIS A 165 -30.17 -29.91 -66.45
CA HIS A 165 -30.91 -29.11 -65.48
C HIS A 165 -31.35 -27.75 -66.06
N PRO A 166 -32.54 -27.68 -66.70
CA PRO A 166 -33.15 -26.41 -67.12
C PRO A 166 -33.37 -25.40 -65.98
N GLN A 167 -33.32 -25.85 -64.72
CA GLN A 167 -33.61 -25.04 -63.53
C GLN A 167 -32.45 -24.13 -63.07
N LEU A 168 -31.26 -24.23 -63.66
CA LEU A 168 -30.12 -23.34 -63.37
C LEU A 168 -30.03 -22.13 -64.33
N GLN A 169 -31.02 -21.94 -65.21
CA GLN A 169 -31.16 -20.71 -65.98
C GLN A 169 -31.81 -19.64 -65.09
N SER A 170 -31.00 -18.72 -64.59
CA SER A 170 -31.47 -17.54 -63.86
C SER A 170 -32.30 -16.61 -64.78
N PRO A 171 -33.46 -16.10 -64.32
CA PRO A 171 -33.99 -14.85 -64.82
C PRO A 171 -33.76 -13.74 -63.79
N SER A 172 -33.03 -12.74 -64.26
CA SER A 172 -32.96 -11.39 -63.74
C SER A 172 -34.33 -10.71 -63.55
N LYS A 173 -34.40 -9.82 -62.53
CA LYS A 173 -35.31 -8.66 -62.37
C LYS A 173 -36.82 -8.91 -62.26
N ALA A 174 -37.37 -8.66 -61.07
CA ALA A 174 -38.53 -7.75 -60.85
C ALA A 174 -38.78 -7.59 -59.34
N GLY A 175 -38.96 -6.35 -58.88
CA GLY A 175 -39.41 -6.06 -57.51
C GLY A 175 -40.94 -6.17 -57.38
N PHE A 176 -41.44 -6.27 -56.14
CA PHE A 176 -42.55 -5.46 -55.58
C PHE A 176 -42.86 -5.88 -54.12
N ARG A 177 -42.77 -4.87 -53.23
CA ARG A 177 -43.47 -4.51 -51.98
C ARG A 177 -44.20 -5.54 -51.07
N LYS A 178 -43.83 -5.44 -49.78
CA LYS A 178 -44.62 -5.09 -48.56
C LYS A 178 -45.81 -5.96 -48.10
N GLY A 179 -45.70 -6.46 -46.86
CA GLY A 179 -46.83 -6.84 -45.98
C GLY A 179 -46.38 -7.53 -44.68
N HIS A 180 -46.21 -6.80 -43.57
CA HIS A 180 -46.91 -6.98 -42.29
C HIS A 180 -47.22 -8.43 -41.84
N GLY A 181 -46.54 -8.87 -40.77
CA GLY A 181 -46.82 -10.11 -40.05
C GLY A 181 -46.47 -9.95 -38.56
N ARG A 182 -47.52 -9.99 -37.76
CA ARG A 182 -47.63 -9.77 -36.31
C ARG A 182 -46.83 -10.75 -35.43
N ASN A 183 -46.35 -10.22 -34.30
CA ASN A 183 -46.00 -10.84 -33.01
C ASN A 183 -46.45 -12.29 -32.73
N LYS A 184 -45.57 -13.06 -32.09
CA LYS A 184 -45.91 -14.18 -31.18
C LYS A 184 -44.79 -14.42 -30.16
N SER A 185 -45.07 -14.15 -28.90
CA SER A 185 -44.43 -14.80 -27.75
C SER A 185 -45.36 -15.92 -27.29
N THR A 186 -44.88 -17.15 -27.17
CA THR A 186 -45.40 -18.11 -26.20
C THR A 186 -44.41 -19.24 -25.96
N SER A 187 -44.15 -19.43 -24.68
CA SER A 187 -43.37 -20.48 -24.03
C SER A 187 -43.86 -21.88 -24.40
N SER A 188 -42.93 -22.83 -24.52
CA SER A 188 -43.22 -24.23 -24.20
C SER A 188 -41.98 -24.87 -23.59
N ALA A 189 -42.13 -25.23 -22.32
CA ALA A 189 -41.26 -26.13 -21.60
C ALA A 189 -41.34 -27.51 -22.27
N MET A 190 -40.18 -28.12 -22.49
CA MET A 190 -40.07 -29.57 -22.60
C MET A 190 -38.72 -29.99 -22.03
N VAL A 191 -38.83 -30.73 -20.93
CA VAL A 191 -37.77 -31.48 -20.28
C VAL A 191 -37.39 -32.61 -21.23
N SER A 192 -36.12 -32.70 -21.60
CA SER A 192 -35.54 -33.90 -22.18
C SER A 192 -34.07 -33.98 -21.80
N ALA A 193 -33.73 -35.10 -21.17
CA ALA A 193 -32.41 -35.42 -20.67
C ALA A 193 -31.37 -35.37 -21.79
N ALA A 194 -30.30 -34.60 -21.58
CA ALA A 194 -29.10 -34.62 -22.40
C ALA A 194 -27.89 -34.45 -21.47
N SER A 195 -27.02 -35.47 -21.52
CA SER A 195 -25.58 -35.46 -21.24
C SER A 195 -24.98 -34.16 -20.72
N HIS A 196 -24.32 -34.24 -19.56
CA HIS A 196 -23.38 -33.23 -19.07
C HIS A 196 -22.20 -33.07 -20.04
N SER A 197 -22.38 -32.25 -21.08
CA SER A 197 -21.31 -31.54 -21.75
C SER A 197 -21.28 -30.15 -21.14
N VAL A 198 -20.42 -29.96 -20.14
CA VAL A 198 -20.05 -28.61 -19.67
C VAL A 198 -19.35 -27.95 -20.85
N ALA A 199 -20.07 -27.09 -21.57
CA ALA A 199 -19.45 -26.15 -22.49
C ALA A 199 -18.48 -25.29 -21.66
N PRO A 200 -17.23 -25.11 -22.08
CA PRO A 200 -16.33 -24.18 -21.41
C PRO A 200 -16.97 -22.80 -21.53
N GLU A 201 -17.39 -22.23 -20.40
CA GLU A 201 -17.68 -20.81 -20.27
C GLU A 201 -16.56 -20.05 -20.98
N PRO A 202 -16.86 -19.13 -21.92
CA PRO A 202 -15.81 -18.37 -22.59
C PRO A 202 -15.04 -17.62 -21.51
N VAL A 203 -13.79 -18.04 -21.26
CA VAL A 203 -12.88 -17.34 -20.36
C VAL A 203 -12.79 -15.94 -20.90
N SER A 204 -13.43 -14.99 -20.22
CA SER A 204 -13.39 -13.57 -20.57
C SER A 204 -11.94 -13.13 -20.46
N ARG A 205 -11.25 -13.15 -21.59
CA ARG A 205 -9.86 -12.72 -21.67
C ARG A 205 -9.90 -11.20 -21.64
N GLU A 206 -9.45 -10.62 -20.55
CA GLU A 206 -9.39 -9.18 -20.41
C GLU A 206 -8.37 -8.61 -21.40
N CYS A 207 -8.85 -8.06 -22.51
CA CYS A 207 -8.02 -7.30 -23.44
C CYS A 207 -7.78 -5.91 -22.85
N LYS A 208 -6.51 -5.48 -22.85
CA LYS A 208 -6.07 -4.16 -22.41
C LYS A 208 -5.39 -3.47 -23.59
N GLU A 209 -5.80 -2.24 -23.87
CA GLU A 209 -5.25 -1.40 -24.93
C GLU A 209 -4.92 -0.02 -24.34
N VAL A 210 -3.78 0.52 -24.72
CA VAL A 210 -3.31 1.82 -24.24
C VAL A 210 -4.14 2.93 -24.90
N ASP A 211 -4.79 3.76 -24.07
CA ASP A 211 -5.40 5.00 -24.55
C ASP A 211 -4.29 6.03 -24.82
N SER A 212 -4.20 6.51 -26.07
CA SER A 212 -3.13 7.41 -26.49
C SER A 212 -3.16 8.78 -25.79
N ILE A 213 -4.34 9.26 -25.38
CA ILE A 213 -4.49 10.58 -24.74
C ILE A 213 -4.01 10.49 -23.30
N LEU A 214 -4.50 9.50 -22.55
CA LEU A 214 -4.11 9.27 -21.17
C LEU A 214 -2.63 8.89 -21.04
N PHE A 215 -2.12 8.10 -22.00
CA PHE A 215 -0.71 7.73 -22.01
C PHE A 215 0.21 8.93 -22.26
N ALA A 216 -0.12 9.78 -23.25
CA ALA A 216 0.65 11.00 -23.50
C ALA A 216 0.61 11.98 -22.32
N GLU A 217 -0.56 12.12 -21.67
CA GLU A 217 -0.71 12.95 -20.47
C GLU A 217 0.14 12.43 -19.30
N PHE A 218 0.11 11.10 -19.05
CA PHE A 218 0.95 10.47 -18.04
C PHE A 218 2.44 10.62 -18.35
N GLN A 219 2.85 10.39 -19.60
CA GLN A 219 4.23 10.50 -20.02
C GLN A 219 4.75 11.94 -19.83
N ALA A 220 3.97 12.95 -20.23
CA ALA A 220 4.32 14.35 -20.01
C ALA A 220 4.45 14.69 -18.52
N TRP A 221 3.56 14.18 -17.67
CA TRP A 221 3.67 14.35 -16.22
C TRP A 221 4.91 13.64 -15.64
N LYS A 222 5.26 12.45 -16.15
CA LYS A 222 6.38 11.63 -15.67
C LYS A 222 7.76 12.26 -15.92
N GLU A 223 7.89 13.14 -16.92
CA GLU A 223 9.09 13.94 -17.18
C GLU A 223 9.37 14.96 -16.07
N SER A 224 8.31 15.51 -15.46
CA SER A 224 8.42 16.43 -14.33
C SER A 224 7.35 16.12 -13.27
N PRO A 225 7.51 15.02 -12.50
CA PRO A 225 6.48 14.57 -11.58
C PRO A 225 6.17 15.60 -10.49
N THR A 226 4.88 15.86 -10.30
CA THR A 226 4.38 16.80 -9.28
C THR A 226 3.13 16.25 -8.60
N LEU A 227 2.92 16.68 -7.35
CA LEU A 227 1.70 16.45 -6.58
C LEU A 227 0.73 17.65 -6.65
N ASP A 228 1.06 18.67 -7.45
CA ASP A 228 0.16 19.80 -7.67
C ASP A 228 -1.13 19.33 -8.37
N LYS A 229 -2.26 19.57 -7.71
CA LYS A 229 -3.58 19.20 -8.17
C LYS A 229 -4.00 19.96 -9.43
N SER A 230 -3.36 21.09 -9.72
CA SER A 230 -3.66 21.91 -10.90
C SER A 230 -3.01 21.38 -12.19
N CYS A 231 -2.08 20.43 -12.08
CA CYS A 231 -1.50 19.81 -13.28
C CYS A 231 -2.53 18.95 -14.01
N SER A 232 -2.46 18.89 -15.34
CA SER A 232 -3.46 18.22 -16.20
C SER A 232 -3.74 16.77 -15.79
N PHE A 233 -2.69 16.01 -15.51
CA PHE A 233 -2.76 14.61 -15.09
C PHE A 233 -3.55 14.43 -13.79
N LEU A 234 -3.22 15.19 -12.74
CA LEU A 234 -3.92 15.06 -11.46
C LEU A 234 -5.30 15.73 -11.49
N ASP A 235 -5.48 16.87 -12.13
CA ASP A 235 -6.79 17.55 -12.26
C ASP A 235 -7.86 16.60 -12.82
N ARG A 236 -7.52 15.86 -13.89
CA ARG A 236 -8.39 14.84 -14.46
C ARG A 236 -8.75 13.76 -13.44
N ILE A 237 -7.74 13.18 -12.78
CA ILE A 237 -7.94 12.10 -11.81
C ILE A 237 -8.72 12.58 -10.59
N TYR A 238 -8.54 13.84 -10.18
CA TYR A 238 -9.33 14.46 -9.12
C TYR A 238 -10.81 14.57 -9.49
N ARG A 239 -11.09 15.08 -10.69
CA ARG A 239 -12.46 15.25 -11.18
C ARG A 239 -13.17 13.92 -11.42
N GLU A 240 -12.47 12.95 -11.98
CA GLU A 240 -13.08 11.68 -12.41
C GLU A 240 -13.10 10.63 -11.30
N ASP A 241 -12.07 10.58 -10.43
CA ASP A 241 -11.85 9.47 -9.50
C ASP A 241 -11.76 9.91 -8.03
N VAL A 242 -10.76 10.72 -7.65
CA VAL A 242 -10.47 11.04 -6.22
C VAL A 242 -11.62 11.81 -5.58
N GLY A 243 -12.14 12.85 -6.24
CA GLY A 243 -13.26 13.65 -5.74
C GLY A 243 -14.49 12.78 -5.48
N PRO A 244 -15.01 12.06 -6.49
CA PRO A 244 -16.12 11.12 -6.30
C PRO A 244 -15.83 10.01 -5.28
N CYS A 245 -14.58 9.54 -5.16
CA CYS A 245 -14.20 8.54 -4.15
C CYS A 245 -14.23 9.09 -2.72
N LEU A 246 -13.95 10.36 -2.51
CA LEU A 246 -13.89 10.97 -1.17
C LEU A 246 -15.08 11.89 -0.87
N ASP A 247 -16.16 11.82 -1.66
CA ASP A 247 -17.42 12.52 -1.40
C ASP A 247 -18.35 11.67 -0.51
N PHE A 248 -18.43 12.01 0.77
CA PHE A 248 -19.22 11.31 1.77
C PHE A 248 -20.37 12.18 2.29
N THR A 249 -21.39 11.54 2.87
CA THR A 249 -22.58 12.23 3.39
C THR A 249 -22.23 13.32 4.42
N LYS A 250 -21.24 13.08 5.29
CA LYS A 250 -20.71 14.11 6.20
C LYS A 250 -19.61 14.92 5.52
N GLN A 251 -20.00 16.03 4.91
CA GLN A 251 -19.13 16.87 4.08
C GLN A 251 -17.89 17.42 4.80
N GLU A 252 -18.04 17.88 6.05
CA GLU A 252 -16.91 18.39 6.84
C GLU A 252 -15.83 17.32 7.05
N LEU A 253 -16.25 16.10 7.41
CA LEU A 253 -15.34 14.97 7.60
C LEU A 253 -14.75 14.50 6.26
N SER A 254 -15.52 14.62 5.17
CA SER A 254 -15.06 14.38 3.80
C SER A 254 -13.86 15.24 3.43
N GLU A 255 -13.94 16.54 3.73
CA GLU A 255 -12.86 17.49 3.44
C GLU A 255 -11.62 17.20 4.30
N LEU A 256 -11.82 16.89 5.59
CA LEU A 256 -10.71 16.48 6.48
C LEU A 256 -10.02 15.21 6.00
N VAL A 257 -10.78 14.20 5.54
CA VAL A 257 -10.22 12.98 4.94
C VAL A 257 -9.40 13.32 3.71
N ARG A 258 -9.91 14.18 2.81
CA ARG A 258 -9.22 14.58 1.59
C ARG A 258 -7.89 15.26 1.90
N VAL A 259 -7.87 16.22 2.81
CA VAL A 259 -6.64 16.90 3.26
C VAL A 259 -5.66 15.89 3.88
N ALA A 260 -6.12 14.99 4.74
CA ALA A 260 -5.26 14.01 5.40
C ALA A 260 -4.64 13.00 4.42
N VAL A 261 -5.40 12.58 3.40
CA VAL A 261 -4.89 11.70 2.33
C VAL A 261 -3.79 12.39 1.54
N GLU A 262 -3.98 13.66 1.19
CA GLU A 262 -3.03 14.46 0.40
C GLU A 262 -1.74 14.76 1.17
N GLN A 263 -1.87 15.03 2.48
CA GLN A 263 -0.74 15.27 3.39
C GLN A 263 -0.07 13.99 3.88
N ASN A 264 -0.63 12.82 3.55
CA ASN A 264 -0.17 11.51 4.01
C ASN A 264 -0.18 11.37 5.55
N THR A 265 -1.22 11.92 6.19
CA THR A 265 -1.41 11.94 7.64
C THR A 265 -2.64 11.13 8.09
N LEU A 266 -3.26 10.38 7.19
CA LEU A 266 -4.37 9.47 7.49
C LEU A 266 -3.84 8.09 7.86
N THR A 267 -4.34 7.52 8.96
CA THR A 267 -4.10 6.11 9.33
C THR A 267 -5.40 5.33 9.39
N ILE A 268 -5.33 4.03 9.07
CA ILE A 268 -6.47 3.10 9.14
C ILE A 268 -6.07 1.95 10.05
N GLU A 269 -6.82 1.74 11.12
CA GLU A 269 -6.57 0.68 12.10
C GLU A 269 -7.74 -0.31 12.15
N PRO A 270 -7.48 -1.63 12.30
CA PRO A 270 -8.52 -2.58 12.64
C PRO A 270 -9.00 -2.39 14.08
N VAL A 271 -10.28 -2.65 14.32
CA VAL A 271 -10.89 -2.61 15.66
C VAL A 271 -10.92 -4.03 16.19
N ALA A 272 -10.29 -4.27 17.35
CA ALA A 272 -10.27 -5.59 17.99
C ALA A 272 -11.71 -6.05 18.32
N PRO A 273 -12.05 -7.34 18.10
CA PRO A 273 -13.41 -7.84 18.25
C PRO A 273 -13.96 -7.81 19.69
N GLN A 274 -13.17 -7.48 20.71
CA GLN A 274 -13.66 -7.24 22.07
C GLN A 274 -12.84 -6.14 22.75
N THR A 275 -13.46 -4.97 22.92
CA THR A 275 -13.36 -4.07 24.07
C THR A 275 -14.19 -2.85 23.71
N VAL A 276 -15.37 -2.72 24.33
CA VAL A 276 -16.05 -1.43 24.37
C VAL A 276 -15.13 -0.53 25.21
N PRO A 277 -14.58 0.58 24.69
CA PRO A 277 -13.78 1.47 25.52
C PRO A 277 -14.70 2.07 26.58
N VAL A 278 -14.49 1.68 27.83
CA VAL A 278 -14.99 2.43 28.99
C VAL A 278 -14.10 3.66 29.10
N GLY A 279 -14.50 4.77 28.48
CA GLY A 279 -13.79 6.04 28.64
C GLY A 279 -13.85 6.95 27.43
N LYS A 280 -14.43 8.14 27.64
CA LYS A 280 -14.79 9.21 26.71
C LYS A 280 -16.07 8.93 25.93
N VAL A 281 -17.11 9.66 26.32
CA VAL A 281 -18.36 9.83 25.57
C VAL A 281 -17.98 10.10 24.11
N ALA A 282 -18.19 9.13 23.22
CA ALA A 282 -17.93 9.33 21.81
C ALA A 282 -18.86 10.46 21.35
N ALA A 283 -18.28 11.58 20.92
CA ALA A 283 -19.05 12.60 20.22
C ALA A 283 -19.84 11.90 19.11
N GLU A 284 -21.12 12.24 18.94
CA GLU A 284 -22.04 11.61 17.97
C GLU A 284 -21.47 11.60 16.53
N GLU A 285 -20.50 12.48 16.29
CA GLU A 285 -19.75 12.64 15.07
C GLU A 285 -18.75 11.51 14.76
N CYS A 286 -18.14 10.87 15.77
CA CYS A 286 -17.08 9.85 15.62
C CYS A 286 -17.60 8.47 15.16
N GLY A 287 -18.93 8.30 15.10
CA GLY A 287 -19.55 7.02 14.77
C GLY A 287 -19.31 5.96 15.84
N GLY A 288 -19.49 4.69 15.48
CA GLY A 288 -19.24 3.57 16.39
C GLY A 288 -19.18 2.23 15.66
N PRO A 289 -18.98 1.12 16.38
CA PRO A 289 -18.86 -0.22 15.78
C PRO A 289 -20.04 -0.63 14.89
N LYS A 290 -21.21 0.01 15.05
CA LYS A 290 -22.44 -0.25 14.27
C LYS A 290 -22.90 0.93 13.40
N LYS A 291 -22.16 2.05 13.37
CA LYS A 291 -22.54 3.26 12.59
C LYS A 291 -21.29 3.89 11.99
N CYS A 292 -21.30 4.02 10.67
CA CYS A 292 -20.21 4.67 9.93
C CYS A 292 -20.20 6.17 10.19
N ALA A 293 -19.05 6.73 10.56
CA ALA A 293 -18.85 8.16 10.77
C ALA A 293 -18.99 8.95 9.47
N LEU A 294 -18.50 8.44 8.34
CA LEU A 294 -18.48 9.16 7.05
C LEU A 294 -19.84 9.18 6.35
N SER A 295 -20.50 8.02 6.27
CA SER A 295 -21.80 7.89 5.58
C SER A 295 -23.00 8.09 6.50
N GLY A 296 -22.81 8.03 7.83
CA GLY A 296 -23.90 8.07 8.80
C GLY A 296 -24.78 6.81 8.85
N LEU A 297 -24.55 5.84 7.96
CA LEU A 297 -25.39 4.65 7.83
C LEU A 297 -25.09 3.59 8.90
N PRO A 298 -26.11 2.82 9.35
CA PRO A 298 -25.93 1.70 10.25
C PRO A 298 -25.23 0.54 9.50
N ARG A 299 -23.97 0.29 9.87
CA ARG A 299 -23.10 -0.74 9.27
C ARG A 299 -22.10 -1.23 10.31
N THR A 300 -21.75 -2.50 10.26
CA THR A 300 -20.67 -3.06 11.09
C THR A 300 -19.34 -2.49 10.62
N CYS A 301 -18.68 -1.73 11.50
CA CYS A 301 -17.41 -1.06 11.24
C CYS A 301 -16.30 -1.79 11.98
N LYS A 302 -15.51 -2.56 11.23
CA LYS A 302 -14.33 -3.29 11.76
C LYS A 302 -13.04 -2.46 11.73
N HIS A 303 -13.11 -1.23 11.20
CA HIS A 303 -11.96 -0.34 11.05
C HIS A 303 -12.31 1.06 11.54
N ARG A 304 -11.28 1.77 11.98
CA ARG A 304 -11.35 3.18 12.37
C ARG A 304 -10.21 3.95 11.70
N ILE A 305 -10.43 5.24 11.46
CA ILE A 305 -9.41 6.14 10.91
C ILE A 305 -9.03 7.20 11.92
N MET A 306 -7.78 7.65 11.83
CA MET A 306 -7.29 8.86 12.49
C MET A 306 -6.85 9.84 11.41
N LEU A 307 -7.19 11.12 11.58
CA LEU A 307 -6.89 12.19 10.65
C LEU A 307 -5.87 13.12 11.31
N GLY A 308 -4.61 13.07 10.85
CA GLY A 308 -3.50 13.79 11.46
C GLY A 308 -3.33 13.46 12.94
N ASP A 309 -2.89 14.45 13.71
CA ASP A 309 -2.63 14.31 15.15
C ASP A 309 -3.85 14.68 16.00
N SER A 310 -5.07 14.62 15.43
CA SER A 310 -6.32 15.00 16.11
C SER A 310 -6.62 14.14 17.35
N GLY A 311 -5.97 12.98 17.51
CA GLY A 311 -6.21 12.03 18.59
C GLY A 311 -7.63 11.43 18.61
N SER A 312 -8.42 11.70 17.57
CA SER A 312 -9.83 11.30 17.46
C SER A 312 -9.98 10.20 16.42
N TYR A 313 -10.70 9.15 16.80
CA TYR A 313 -10.95 8.00 15.93
C TYR A 313 -12.36 8.03 15.36
N TYR A 314 -12.45 7.79 14.04
CA TYR A 314 -13.73 7.73 13.32
C TYR A 314 -13.97 6.32 12.79
N TYR A 315 -15.07 5.68 13.19
CA TYR A 315 -15.41 4.34 12.71
C TYR A 315 -15.90 4.39 11.27
N ILE A 316 -15.40 3.49 10.42
CA ILE A 316 -15.74 3.49 8.99
C ILE A 316 -16.27 2.14 8.51
N SER A 317 -17.26 2.19 7.62
CA SER A 317 -17.81 1.00 6.97
C SER A 317 -16.81 0.39 5.98
N PRO A 318 -16.95 -0.91 5.63
CA PRO A 318 -16.11 -1.55 4.62
C PRO A 318 -16.09 -0.80 3.28
N SER A 319 -17.23 -0.27 2.83
CA SER A 319 -17.34 0.53 1.61
C SER A 319 -16.54 1.83 1.69
N CYS A 320 -16.67 2.57 2.81
CA CYS A 320 -15.89 3.80 3.02
C CYS A 320 -14.39 3.51 3.10
N ARG A 321 -14.00 2.41 3.75
CA ARG A 321 -12.61 1.96 3.79
C ARG A 321 -12.07 1.69 2.39
N ALA A 322 -12.79 0.92 1.58
CA ALA A 322 -12.36 0.61 0.22
C ALA A 322 -12.16 1.87 -0.63
N ARG A 323 -13.07 2.85 -0.52
CA ARG A 323 -12.93 4.16 -1.19
C ARG A 323 -11.68 4.91 -0.75
N ILE A 324 -11.44 5.03 0.56
CA ILE A 324 -10.26 5.72 1.10
C ILE A 324 -8.98 4.98 0.71
N THR A 325 -8.93 3.67 0.89
CA THR A 325 -7.75 2.86 0.58
C THR A 325 -7.39 2.91 -0.90
N ALA A 326 -8.36 2.86 -1.82
CA ALA A 326 -8.10 2.98 -3.25
C ALA A 326 -7.41 4.32 -3.59
N VAL A 327 -7.87 5.42 -2.98
CA VAL A 327 -7.26 6.75 -3.15
C VAL A 327 -5.88 6.82 -2.49
N CYS A 328 -5.71 6.28 -1.28
CA CYS A 328 -4.41 6.23 -0.61
C CYS A 328 -3.38 5.42 -1.42
N ASN A 329 -3.78 4.28 -1.98
CA ASN A 329 -2.93 3.46 -2.84
C ASN A 329 -2.47 4.24 -4.08
N PHE A 330 -3.40 4.97 -4.72
CA PHE A 330 -3.08 5.86 -5.83
C PHE A 330 -2.02 6.89 -5.43
N PHE A 331 -2.27 7.70 -4.38
CA PHE A 331 -1.31 8.73 -3.97
C PHE A 331 0.03 8.16 -3.50
N THR A 332 0.02 7.00 -2.85
CA THR A 332 1.26 6.32 -2.45
C THR A 332 2.12 5.99 -3.67
N TYR A 333 1.52 5.40 -4.71
CA TYR A 333 2.23 5.09 -5.93
C TYR A 333 2.72 6.36 -6.65
N ILE A 334 1.88 7.39 -6.77
CA ILE A 334 2.27 8.67 -7.38
C ILE A 334 3.44 9.32 -6.63
N ARG A 335 3.45 9.28 -5.29
CA ARG A 335 4.58 9.76 -4.47
C ARG A 335 5.85 8.96 -4.73
N TYR A 336 5.76 7.64 -4.86
CA TYR A 336 6.92 6.81 -5.19
C TYR A 336 7.51 7.15 -6.56
N ILE A 337 6.66 7.41 -7.55
CA ILE A 337 7.12 7.90 -8.86
C ILE A 337 7.82 9.25 -8.72
N GLN A 338 7.19 10.19 -8.01
CA GLN A 338 7.70 11.55 -7.84
C GLN A 338 9.04 11.59 -7.09
N GLN A 339 9.24 10.68 -6.14
CA GLN A 339 10.49 10.53 -5.39
C GLN A 339 11.56 9.72 -6.17
N GLY A 340 11.24 9.20 -7.36
CA GLY A 340 12.15 8.38 -8.16
C GLY A 340 12.38 6.97 -7.62
N LEU A 341 11.50 6.46 -6.74
CA LEU A 341 11.60 5.13 -6.15
C LEU A 341 11.17 4.00 -7.11
N VAL A 342 10.40 4.33 -8.16
CA VAL A 342 9.92 3.35 -9.15
C VAL A 342 10.86 3.32 -10.35
N ARG A 343 11.53 2.17 -10.58
CA ARG A 343 12.51 1.95 -11.66
C ARG A 343 12.01 1.02 -12.77
N GLN A 344 10.72 1.07 -13.10
CA GLN A 344 10.08 0.22 -14.10
C GLN A 344 9.97 0.91 -15.47
N ASP A 345 9.64 0.12 -16.50
CA ASP A 345 9.29 0.64 -17.82
C ASP A 345 8.05 1.57 -17.76
N VAL A 346 8.04 2.61 -18.58
CA VAL A 346 6.99 3.65 -18.58
C VAL A 346 5.61 3.06 -18.83
N GLU A 347 5.50 2.05 -19.71
CA GLU A 347 4.22 1.40 -19.99
C GLU A 347 3.71 0.60 -18.78
N LEU A 348 4.60 -0.08 -18.05
CA LEU A 348 4.24 -0.78 -16.82
C LEU A 348 3.76 0.20 -15.73
N MET A 349 4.44 1.34 -15.60
CA MET A 349 4.03 2.37 -14.65
C MET A 349 2.65 2.95 -15.01
N TYR A 350 2.41 3.19 -16.30
CA TYR A 350 1.11 3.62 -16.81
C TYR A 350 0.01 2.60 -16.49
N TRP A 351 0.25 1.31 -16.74
CA TRP A 351 -0.73 0.27 -16.46
C TRP A 351 -1.03 0.13 -14.96
N GLU A 352 -0.05 0.38 -14.09
CA GLU A 352 -0.27 0.43 -12.65
C GLU A 352 -1.13 1.64 -12.25
N VAL A 353 -0.89 2.82 -12.85
CA VAL A 353 -1.79 3.97 -12.68
C VAL A 353 -3.22 3.64 -13.15
N MET A 354 -3.38 3.00 -14.30
CA MET A 354 -4.71 2.60 -14.81
C MET A 354 -5.39 1.57 -13.90
N ARG A 355 -4.62 0.64 -13.32
CA ARG A 355 -5.10 -0.33 -12.33
C ARG A 355 -5.63 0.39 -11.07
N LEU A 356 -4.88 1.35 -10.53
CA LEU A 356 -5.27 2.15 -9.36
C LEU A 356 -6.49 3.04 -9.64
N ARG A 357 -6.54 3.67 -10.82
CA ARG A 357 -7.74 4.43 -11.26
C ARG A 357 -8.97 3.55 -11.41
N ARG A 358 -8.80 2.32 -11.90
CA ARG A 358 -9.88 1.33 -11.94
C ARG A 358 -10.39 0.97 -10.54
N GLU A 359 -9.50 0.74 -9.58
CA GLU A 359 -9.91 0.46 -8.19
C GLU A 359 -10.74 1.62 -7.61
N MET A 360 -10.31 2.87 -7.81
CA MET A 360 -11.09 4.06 -7.45
C MET A 360 -12.44 4.09 -8.18
N SER A 361 -12.44 3.82 -9.49
CA SER A 361 -13.65 3.80 -10.31
C SER A 361 -14.66 2.74 -9.88
N LEU A 362 -14.22 1.59 -9.39
CA LEU A 362 -15.11 0.57 -8.82
C LEU A 362 -15.60 1.00 -7.42
N ALA A 363 -14.70 1.53 -6.59
CA ALA A 363 -15.01 1.93 -5.22
C ALA A 363 -16.01 3.10 -5.16
N LYS A 364 -15.91 4.10 -6.05
CA LYS A 364 -16.87 5.22 -6.11
C LYS A 364 -18.29 4.78 -6.46
N LEU A 365 -18.42 3.68 -7.21
CA LEU A 365 -19.71 3.06 -7.55
C LEU A 365 -20.21 2.10 -6.46
N GLY A 366 -19.44 1.90 -5.38
CA GLY A 366 -19.81 1.04 -4.26
C GLY A 366 -19.39 -0.42 -4.40
N PHE A 367 -18.60 -0.77 -5.43
CA PHE A 367 -18.02 -2.11 -5.56
C PHE A 367 -16.71 -2.19 -4.74
N TYR A 368 -16.65 -3.14 -3.82
CA TYR A 368 -15.45 -3.42 -3.04
C TYR A 368 -15.34 -4.91 -2.75
N PRO A 369 -14.11 -5.45 -2.60
CA PRO A 369 -13.92 -6.85 -2.24
C PRO A 369 -14.59 -7.16 -0.90
N SER A 370 -15.33 -8.26 -0.85
CA SER A 370 -15.78 -8.82 0.43
C SER A 370 -14.57 -9.48 1.09
N GLU A 371 -14.22 -9.04 2.30
CA GLU A 371 -13.33 -9.80 3.18
C GLU A 371 -14.10 -11.08 3.58
N MET A 372 -13.85 -12.19 2.88
CA MET A 372 -14.32 -13.52 3.29
C MET A 372 -13.53 -14.02 4.49
#